data_AF-A0A210P825-F1
#
_entry.id   AF-A0A210P825-F1
#
_cell.length_a   1.000
_cell.length_b   1.000
_cell.length_c   1.000
_cell.angle_alpha   90.00
_cell.angle_beta   90.00
_cell.angle_gamma   90.00
#
_symmetry.space_group_name_H-M   'P 1'
#
loop_
_entity.id
_entity.type
_entity.pdbx_description
1 polymer ?
#
loop_
_entity_poly.entity_id
_entity_poly.type
_entity_poly.pdbx_seq_one_letter_code
_entity_poly.pdbx_strand_id
1 'polypeptide(L)'
;MFEYVQVIEPQNKVTVGYVNYSLNDNELLVKVLDLKSLTRKQIYHLPLKEISDASKKEYQGWKKIEFTHRKLKFIFIWSGFGEYDYFKRDTLSLIVDNHL
;
A
#
# COMPACT_ATOMS: atom_id res chain seq x y z
N MET A 1 1.54 5.76 14.76
CA MET A 1 1.91 6.08 13.37
C MET A 1 0.79 5.58 12.47
N PHE A 2 0.32 6.37 11.51
CA PHE A 2 -0.80 5.99 10.65
C PHE A 2 -0.32 5.82 9.22
N GLU A 3 -0.50 4.62 8.67
CA GLU A 3 -0.29 4.35 7.24
C GLU A 3 -1.63 4.38 6.54
N TYR A 4 -1.69 5.11 5.44
CA TYR A 4 -2.88 5.24 4.62
C TYR A 4 -2.68 4.51 3.30
N VAL A 5 -3.75 3.93 2.79
CA VAL A 5 -3.80 3.45 1.41
C VAL A 5 -4.93 4.14 0.66
N GLN A 6 -4.63 4.56 -0.56
CA GLN A 6 -5.61 4.94 -1.56
C GLN A 6 -5.66 3.84 -2.62
N VAL A 7 -6.86 3.35 -2.92
CA VAL A 7 -7.11 2.40 -4.00
C VAL A 7 -7.98 3.10 -5.03
N ILE A 8 -7.46 3.27 -6.23
CA ILE A 8 -8.11 3.98 -7.34
C ILE A 8 -8.57 2.94 -8.36
N GLU A 9 -9.89 2.89 -8.59
CA GLU A 9 -10.51 2.07 -9.62
C GLU A 9 -10.50 2.78 -10.98
N PRO A 10 -10.59 2.07 -12.12
CA PRO A 10 -10.59 2.67 -13.46
C PRO A 10 -11.68 3.72 -13.71
N GLN A 11 -12.79 3.67 -12.95
CA GLN A 11 -13.90 4.62 -13.05
C GLN A 11 -13.73 5.83 -12.11
N ASN A 12 -12.50 6.12 -11.66
CA ASN A 12 -12.15 7.19 -10.71
C ASN A 12 -12.83 7.08 -9.34
N LYS A 13 -13.34 5.90 -8.99
CA LYS A 13 -13.79 5.62 -7.63
C LYS A 13 -12.55 5.43 -6.76
N VAL A 14 -12.45 6.25 -5.71
CA VAL A 14 -11.30 6.24 -4.78
C VAL A 14 -11.73 5.71 -3.43
N THR A 15 -11.05 4.67 -2.96
CA THR A 15 -11.18 4.17 -1.59
C THR A 15 -9.96 4.60 -0.78
N VAL A 16 -10.20 5.33 0.32
CA VAL A 16 -9.16 5.73 1.26
C VAL A 16 -9.43 5.09 2.62
N GLY A 17 -8.38 4.65 3.29
CA GLY A 17 -8.46 4.05 4.62
C GLY A 17 -7.11 3.92 5.31
N TYR A 18 -7.14 3.56 6.58
CA TYR A 18 -5.93 3.03 7.23
C TYR A 18 -5.60 1.67 6.63
N VAL A 19 -4.33 1.33 6.62
CA VAL A 19 -3.89 0.07 6.02
C VAL A 19 -3.14 -0.79 7.01
N ASN A 20 -3.44 -2.08 6.98
CA ASN A 20 -2.63 -3.12 7.57
C ASN A 20 -2.35 -4.16 6.50
N TYR A 21 -1.08 -4.46 6.25
CA TYR A 21 -0.69 -5.43 5.24
C TYR A 21 0.31 -6.44 5.79
N SER A 22 0.39 -7.56 5.10
CA SER A 22 1.36 -8.63 5.33
C SER A 22 1.83 -9.16 3.99
N LEU A 23 3.13 -9.43 3.87
CA LEU A 23 3.72 -10.07 2.71
C LEU A 23 4.01 -11.53 3.05
N ASN A 24 3.73 -12.43 2.12
CA ASN A 24 4.33 -13.75 2.03
C ASN A 24 5.10 -13.87 0.70
N ASP A 25 5.75 -15.01 0.47
CA ASP A 25 6.66 -15.21 -0.67
C ASP A 25 6.07 -14.87 -2.05
N ASN A 26 4.74 -14.94 -2.22
CA ASN A 26 4.09 -14.74 -3.52
C ASN A 26 2.92 -13.74 -3.52
N GLU A 27 2.49 -13.24 -2.36
CA GLU A 27 1.28 -12.43 -2.22
C GLU A 27 1.44 -11.34 -1.16
N LEU A 28 1.00 -10.13 -1.52
CA LEU A 28 0.75 -9.03 -0.61
C LEU A 28 -0.73 -9.01 -0.23
N LEU A 29 -1.01 -9.23 1.06
CA LEU A 29 -2.35 -9.10 1.61
C LEU A 29 -2.55 -7.69 2.16
N VAL A 30 -3.51 -6.94 1.62
CA VAL A 30 -3.81 -5.56 2.03
C VAL A 30 -5.17 -5.49 2.68
N LYS A 31 -5.23 -5.09 3.95
CA LYS A 31 -6.47 -4.87 4.70
C LYS A 31 -6.69 -3.37 4.86
N VAL A 32 -7.75 -2.87 4.25
CA VAL A 32 -8.18 -1.47 4.36
C VAL A 32 -9.21 -1.35 5.47
N LEU A 33 -8.94 -0.48 6.43
CA LEU A 33 -9.83 -0.15 7.54
C LEU A 33 -10.49 1.20 7.27
N ASP A 34 -11.76 1.32 7.64
CA ASP A 34 -12.49 2.57 7.57
C ASP A 34 -11.86 3.62 8.51
N LEU A 35 -11.78 4.87 8.06
CA LEU A 35 -11.15 5.96 8.81
C LEU A 35 -11.94 6.35 10.08
N LYS A 36 -13.25 6.14 10.09
CA LYS A 36 -14.13 6.57 11.20
C LYS A 36 -14.27 5.49 12.25
N SER A 37 -14.57 4.27 11.83
CA SER A 37 -14.91 3.17 12.74
C SER A 37 -13.74 2.22 13.00
N LEU A 38 -12.65 2.32 12.25
CA LEU A 38 -11.54 1.35 12.22
C LEU A 38 -11.99 -0.09 11.90
N THR A 39 -13.22 -0.26 11.42
CA THR A 39 -13.73 -1.56 10.99
C THR A 39 -13.17 -1.91 9.64
N ARG A 40 -13.01 -3.20 9.40
CA ARG A 40 -12.52 -3.71 8.12
C ARG A 40 -13.47 -3.32 6.99
N LYS A 41 -12.97 -2.55 6.04
CA LYS A 41 -13.70 -2.09 4.86
C LYS A 41 -13.50 -3.02 3.67
N GLN A 42 -12.25 -3.40 3.40
CA GLN A 42 -11.89 -4.23 2.25
C GLN A 42 -10.64 -5.05 2.51
N ILE A 43 -10.55 -6.22 1.89
CA ILE A 43 -9.31 -7.01 1.79
C ILE A 43 -8.96 -7.15 0.30
N TYR A 44 -7.68 -6.97 -0.02
CA TYR A 44 -7.13 -7.27 -1.33
C TYR A 44 -6.04 -8.32 -1.20
N HIS A 45 -6.13 -9.34 -2.05
CA HIS A 45 -5.11 -10.35 -2.29
C HIS A 45 -4.37 -9.96 -3.56
N LEU A 46 -3.09 -9.62 -3.43
CA LEU A 46 -2.29 -9.06 -4.50
C LEU A 46 -1.10 -9.99 -4.78
N PRO A 47 -1.26 -10.99 -5.68
CA PRO A 47 -0.13 -11.76 -6.17
C PRO A 47 0.98 -10.85 -6.70
N LEU A 48 2.20 -11.02 -6.20
CA LEU A 48 3.31 -10.11 -6.53
C LEU A 48 3.62 -10.08 -8.02
N LYS A 49 3.49 -11.23 -8.69
CA LYS A 49 3.69 -11.38 -10.14
C LYS A 49 2.76 -10.51 -11.00
N GLU A 50 1.65 -10.04 -10.42
CA GLU A 50 0.66 -9.22 -11.10
C GLU A 50 0.79 -7.72 -10.77
N ILE A 51 1.81 -7.35 -9.98
CA ILE A 51 2.16 -5.97 -9.67
C ILE A 51 2.98 -5.39 -10.82
N SER A 52 2.56 -4.23 -11.31
CA SER A 52 3.24 -3.44 -12.34
C SER A 52 3.36 -1.98 -11.95
N ASP A 53 4.14 -1.21 -12.70
CA ASP A 53 4.25 0.25 -12.59
C ASP A 53 4.59 0.73 -11.17
N ALA A 54 5.45 -0.03 -10.49
CA ALA A 54 5.84 0.23 -9.12
C ALA A 54 6.79 1.45 -9.04
N SER A 55 6.58 2.33 -8.07
CA SER A 55 7.49 3.45 -7.82
C SER A 55 7.50 3.91 -6.37
N LYS A 56 8.63 4.48 -5.96
CA LYS A 56 8.84 5.14 -4.66
C LYS A 56 8.98 6.63 -4.87
N LYS A 57 8.32 7.42 -4.04
CA LYS A 57 8.43 8.89 -4.02
C LYS A 57 8.55 9.38 -2.59
N GLU A 58 9.30 10.45 -2.41
CA GLU A 58 9.37 11.19 -1.15
C GLU A 58 9.08 12.66 -1.43
N TYR A 59 8.18 13.25 -0.65
CA TYR A 59 7.82 14.66 -0.79
C TYR A 59 7.57 15.28 0.58
N GLN A 60 8.35 16.30 0.94
CA GLN A 60 8.23 17.02 2.21
C GLN A 60 8.18 16.09 3.44
N GLY A 61 9.02 15.05 3.47
CA GLY A 61 9.09 14.07 4.56
C GLY A 61 7.99 13.00 4.56
N TRP A 62 7.05 13.07 3.62
CA TRP A 62 6.09 12.00 3.34
C TRP A 62 6.68 11.03 2.34
N LYS A 63 6.63 9.75 2.70
CA LYS A 63 7.03 8.66 1.82
C LYS A 63 5.80 8.05 1.16
N LYS A 64 5.97 7.67 -0.09
CA LYS A 64 4.92 7.12 -0.93
C LYS A 64 5.45 5.92 -1.71
N ILE A 65 4.71 4.82 -1.65
CA ILE A 65 4.84 3.69 -2.58
C ILE A 65 3.56 3.62 -3.41
N GLU A 66 3.70 3.54 -4.73
CA GLU A 66 2.57 3.30 -5.61
C GLU A 66 2.86 2.18 -6.59
N PHE A 67 1.82 1.40 -6.92
CA PHE A 67 1.89 0.35 -7.91
C PHE A 67 0.50 0.04 -8.47
N THR A 68 0.45 -0.68 -9.58
CA THR A 68 -0.78 -1.13 -10.23
C THR A 68 -0.94 -2.63 -10.04
N HIS A 69 -2.16 -3.09 -9.80
CA HIS A 69 -2.51 -4.52 -9.79
C HIS A 69 -3.92 -4.70 -10.38
N ARG A 70 -4.05 -5.52 -11.44
CA ARG A 70 -5.34 -5.77 -12.14
C ARG A 70 -6.15 -4.49 -12.41
N LYS A 71 -5.48 -3.45 -12.93
CA LYS A 71 -6.04 -2.11 -13.24
C LYS A 71 -6.43 -1.25 -12.03
N LEU A 72 -6.20 -1.72 -10.80
CA LEU A 72 -6.33 -0.93 -9.58
C LEU A 72 -4.98 -0.29 -9.26
N LYS A 73 -4.99 1.02 -8.99
CA LYS A 73 -3.79 1.71 -8.52
C LYS A 73 -3.81 1.78 -6.99
N PHE A 74 -2.76 1.28 -6.38
CA PHE A 74 -2.54 1.33 -4.94
C PHE A 74 -1.52 2.42 -4.63
N ILE A 75 -1.81 3.25 -3.64
CA ILE A 75 -0.92 4.31 -3.18
C ILE A 75 -0.85 4.25 -1.65
N PHE A 76 0.29 3.82 -1.14
CA PHE A 76 0.61 3.78 0.29
C PHE A 76 1.33 5.07 0.66
N ILE A 77 0.88 5.76 1.71
CA ILE A 77 1.43 7.04 2.16
C ILE A 77 1.64 7.00 3.67
N TRP A 78 2.81 7.45 4.11
CA TRP A 78 3.14 7.58 5.53
C TRP A 78 4.11 8.74 5.79
N SER A 79 3.99 9.39 6.95
CA SER A 79 4.98 10.33 7.46
C SER A 79 6.06 9.54 8.20
N GLY A 80 7.34 9.73 7.92
CA GLY A 80 8.44 8.86 8.38
C GLY A 80 8.74 8.77 9.89
N PHE A 81 7.85 9.22 10.78
CA PHE A 81 8.10 9.31 12.23
C PHE A 81 7.54 8.12 13.04
N GLY A 82 8.39 7.11 13.30
CA GLY A 82 8.10 5.99 14.22
C GLY A 82 8.89 4.71 13.92
N GLU A 83 9.57 4.17 14.93
CA GLU A 83 10.48 3.01 14.86
C GLU A 83 9.77 1.66 14.60
N TYR A 84 8.46 1.57 14.82
CA TYR A 84 7.73 0.29 14.89
C TYR A 84 7.36 -0.32 13.51
N ASP A 85 7.51 0.42 12.41
CA ASP A 85 7.02 0.02 11.08
C ASP A 85 8.13 -0.14 10.02
N TYR A 86 9.42 -0.07 10.38
CA TYR A 86 10.53 -0.23 9.43
C TYR A 86 10.46 -1.57 8.67
N PHE A 87 10.18 -2.68 9.36
CA PHE A 87 10.12 -4.01 8.74
C PHE A 87 9.03 -4.14 7.66
N LYS A 88 7.82 -3.65 7.92
CA LYS A 88 6.72 -3.68 6.93
C LYS A 88 7.03 -2.78 5.73
N ARG A 89 7.75 -1.69 5.95
CA ARG A 89 8.15 -0.74 4.90
C ARG A 89 9.29 -1.25 4.04
N ASP A 90 10.27 -1.91 4.62
CA ASP A 90 11.33 -2.59 3.87
C ASP A 90 10.72 -3.69 3.00
N THR A 91 9.70 -4.37 3.52
CA THR A 91 8.95 -5.40 2.79
C THR A 91 8.19 -4.85 1.59
N LEU A 92 7.44 -3.75 1.73
CA LEU A 92 6.81 -3.07 0.58
C LEU A 92 7.86 -2.49 -0.38
N SER A 93 8.98 -2.03 0.17
CA SER A 93 10.07 -1.49 -0.62
C SER A 93 10.73 -2.56 -1.50
N LEU A 94 10.91 -3.77 -0.98
CA LEU A 94 11.41 -4.93 -1.71
C LEU A 94 10.50 -5.31 -2.88
N ILE A 95 9.18 -5.18 -2.74
CA ILE A 95 8.25 -5.41 -3.87
C ILE A 95 8.56 -4.44 -5.00
N VAL A 96 8.75 -3.16 -4.70
CA VAL A 96 9.08 -2.19 -5.73
C VAL A 96 10.46 -2.47 -6.32
N ASP A 97 11.47 -2.79 -5.50
CA ASP A 97 12.84 -3.05 -5.97
C ASP A 97 12.95 -4.30 -6.87
N ASN A 98 12.08 -5.29 -6.68
CA ASN A 98 12.01 -6.49 -7.55
C ASN A 98 11.21 -6.27 -8.85
N HIS A 99 10.51 -5.14 -8.97
CA HIS A 99 9.63 -4.81 -10.10
C HIS A 99 10.02 -3.50 -10.81
N LEU A 100 11.17 -2.92 -10.44
CA LEU A 100 11.88 -1.86 -11.16
C LEU A 100 12.90 -2.48 -12.13
#